data_AF-A0AAV0UD56-F1
#
_entry.id   AF-A0AAV0UD56-F1
#
_cell.length_a   1.000
_cell.length_b   1.000
_cell.length_c   1.000
_cell.angle_alpha   90.00
_cell.angle_beta   90.00
_cell.angle_gamma   90.00
#
_symmetry.space_group_name_H-M   'P 1'
#
loop_
_entity.id
_entity.type
_entity.pdbx_description
1 polymer ?
#
loop_
_entity_poly.entity_id
_entity_poly.type
_entity_poly.pdbx_seq_one_letter_code
_entity_poly.pdbx_strand_id
1 'polypeptide(L)'
;MATMVKKCLKLHKRFVAKVTRSSRLESEGSQVLSTLANLSQRMLTLLQCGSTNGNDNGGDLDGNVETMGVLSYSSNTQALLLQKHFLSLEKSLAFLTDIMREYQELLRHLRSFASECVLLVDDALLEGESAVSVEDEMAVVTFPLQLQEWMETVLAMLEYEVLRKTRLVTNLEYSDPGRLNAVHMQWRSKGVMGNVDNEYVQTGLQQAKTFLASLSSNSESVTSKNKKKKNKAKK
;
A
#
# COMPACT_ATOMS: atom_id res chain seq x y z
N MET A 1 16.27 16.49 -25.03
CA MET A 1 16.63 15.08 -24.71
C MET A 1 17.06 14.79 -23.26
N ALA A 2 18.31 15.05 -22.83
CA ALA A 2 18.81 14.59 -21.51
C ALA A 2 18.09 15.21 -20.28
N THR A 3 17.54 16.42 -20.45
CA THR A 3 16.79 17.15 -19.41
C THR A 3 15.39 16.56 -19.20
N MET A 4 14.67 16.24 -20.27
CA MET A 4 13.33 15.67 -20.25
C MET A 4 13.30 14.27 -19.66
N VAL A 5 14.20 13.39 -20.12
CA VAL A 5 14.36 12.04 -19.54
C VAL A 5 14.68 12.12 -18.05
N LYS A 6 15.52 13.08 -17.64
CA LYS A 6 15.83 13.32 -16.23
C LYS A 6 14.62 13.82 -15.43
N LYS A 7 13.72 14.61 -16.02
CA LYS A 7 12.44 15.01 -15.39
C LYS A 7 11.52 13.79 -15.23
N CYS A 8 11.32 12.99 -16.28
CA CYS A 8 10.50 11.77 -16.27
C CYS A 8 11.00 10.77 -15.21
N LEU A 9 12.32 10.54 -15.13
CA LEU A 9 12.90 9.64 -14.12
C LEU A 9 12.74 10.15 -12.68
N LYS A 10 12.82 11.48 -12.47
CA LYS A 10 12.55 12.07 -11.15
C LYS A 10 11.09 11.88 -10.77
N LEU A 11 10.17 12.07 -11.72
CA LEU A 11 8.74 11.89 -11.51
C LEU A 11 8.41 10.43 -11.20
N HIS A 12 8.91 9.49 -12.00
CA HIS A 12 8.81 8.06 -11.74
C HIS A 12 9.29 7.69 -10.33
N LYS A 13 10.45 8.20 -9.89
CA LYS A 13 10.96 7.94 -8.53
C LYS A 13 10.01 8.44 -7.43
N ARG A 14 9.43 9.64 -7.60
CA ARG A 14 8.47 10.20 -6.65
C ARG A 14 7.16 9.40 -6.62
N PHE A 15 6.68 8.99 -7.78
CA PHE A 15 5.50 8.13 -7.91
C PHE A 15 5.72 6.78 -7.21
N VAL A 16 6.83 6.12 -7.51
CA VAL A 16 7.23 4.86 -6.85
C VAL A 16 7.33 5.01 -5.34
N ALA A 17 7.92 6.11 -4.84
CA ALA A 17 8.00 6.33 -3.39
C ALA A 17 6.61 6.41 -2.73
N LYS A 18 5.61 6.99 -3.42
CA LYS A 18 4.22 6.99 -2.94
C LYS A 18 3.58 5.60 -3.06
N VAL A 19 3.80 4.86 -4.14
CA VAL A 19 3.34 3.47 -4.26
C VAL A 19 3.92 2.60 -3.13
N THR A 20 5.20 2.72 -2.79
CA THR A 20 5.80 2.00 -1.66
C THR A 20 5.16 2.39 -0.32
N ARG A 21 4.79 3.67 -0.14
CA ARG A 21 4.07 4.13 1.06
C ARG A 21 2.70 3.46 1.19
N SER A 22 2.02 3.12 0.09
CA SER A 22 0.71 2.46 0.14
C SER A 22 0.80 1.06 0.78
N SER A 23 1.90 0.33 0.53
CA SER A 23 2.17 -0.96 1.17
C SER A 23 2.41 -0.83 2.68
N ARG A 24 2.99 0.28 3.14
CA ARG A 24 3.15 0.53 4.58
C ARG A 24 1.80 0.78 5.24
N LEU A 25 0.97 1.64 4.66
CA LEU A 25 -0.40 1.89 5.14
C LEU A 25 -1.24 0.60 5.16
N GLU A 26 -0.97 -0.32 4.23
CA GLU A 26 -1.65 -1.61 4.19
C GLU A 26 -1.29 -2.46 5.40
N SER A 27 -0.01 -2.53 5.76
CA SER A 27 0.46 -3.25 6.95
C SER A 27 -0.09 -2.65 8.25
N GLU A 28 -0.11 -1.31 8.36
CA GLU A 28 -0.64 -0.60 9.51
C GLU A 28 -2.15 -0.86 9.66
N GLY A 29 -2.91 -0.77 8.57
CA GLY A 29 -4.35 -1.08 8.59
C GLY A 29 -4.65 -2.54 8.94
N SER A 30 -3.83 -3.48 8.46
CA SER A 30 -3.96 -4.90 8.81
C SER A 30 -3.76 -5.11 10.32
N GLN A 31 -2.76 -4.44 10.91
CA GLN A 31 -2.49 -4.52 12.33
C GLN A 31 -3.64 -3.95 13.18
N VAL A 32 -4.20 -2.81 12.76
CA VAL A 32 -5.35 -2.20 13.44
C VAL A 32 -6.58 -3.12 13.38
N LEU A 33 -6.90 -3.68 12.22
CA LEU A 33 -8.03 -4.60 12.06
C LEU A 33 -7.86 -5.90 12.85
N SER A 34 -6.64 -6.46 12.90
CA SER A 34 -6.33 -7.62 13.75
C SER A 34 -6.52 -7.29 15.24
N THR A 35 -6.09 -6.11 15.67
CA THR A 35 -6.29 -5.63 17.06
C THR A 35 -7.78 -5.46 17.38
N LEU A 36 -8.56 -4.88 16.46
CA LEU A 36 -10.00 -4.73 16.59
C LEU A 36 -10.72 -6.09 16.71
N ALA A 37 -10.36 -7.08 15.88
CA ALA A 37 -10.93 -8.43 15.96
C ALA A 37 -10.67 -9.08 17.33
N ASN A 38 -9.43 -8.98 17.83
CA ASN A 38 -9.05 -9.50 19.14
C ASN A 38 -9.78 -8.79 20.30
N LEU A 39 -9.94 -7.46 20.21
CA LEU A 39 -10.66 -6.69 21.23
C LEU A 39 -12.15 -7.02 21.25
N SER A 40 -12.77 -7.18 20.08
CA SER A 40 -14.17 -7.58 19.94
C SER A 40 -14.44 -8.94 20.59
N GLN A 41 -13.57 -9.94 20.33
CA GLN A 41 -13.68 -11.26 20.97
C GLN A 41 -13.59 -11.17 22.49
N ARG A 42 -12.62 -10.44 23.03
CA ARG A 42 -12.43 -10.28 24.48
C ARG A 42 -13.58 -9.52 25.15
N MET A 43 -14.14 -8.53 24.45
CA MET A 43 -15.30 -7.78 24.94
C MET A 43 -16.53 -8.68 25.07
N LEU A 44 -16.80 -9.57 24.10
CA LEU A 44 -17.89 -10.54 24.19
C LEU A 44 -17.73 -11.46 25.41
N THR A 45 -16.52 -11.96 25.67
CA THR A 45 -16.24 -12.78 26.85
C THR A 45 -16.50 -12.01 28.16
N LEU A 46 -16.06 -10.75 28.24
CA LEU A 46 -16.30 -9.92 29.42
C LEU A 46 -17.77 -9.56 29.63
N LEU A 47 -18.57 -9.43 28.57
CA LEU A 47 -20.01 -9.17 28.68
C LEU A 47 -20.77 -10.43 29.13
N GLN A 48 -20.37 -11.61 28.65
CA GLN A 48 -20.97 -12.90 29.06
C GLN A 48 -20.73 -13.21 30.55
N CYS A 49 -19.54 -12.91 31.07
CA CYS A 49 -19.20 -13.02 32.51
C CYS A 49 -20.07 -12.16 33.45
N GLY A 50 -20.71 -11.09 32.97
CA GLY A 50 -21.55 -10.22 33.78
C GLY A 50 -23.01 -10.65 33.87
N SER A 51 -23.48 -11.43 32.89
CA SER A 51 -24.89 -11.80 32.76
C SER A 51 -25.28 -13.01 33.62
N THR A 52 -24.32 -13.75 34.16
CA THR A 52 -24.54 -14.88 35.07
C THR A 52 -24.79 -14.46 36.53
N ASN A 53 -24.71 -13.17 36.85
CA ASN A 53 -25.02 -12.65 38.19
C ASN A 53 -26.52 -12.37 38.43
N GLY A 54 -27.37 -12.64 37.43
CA GLY A 54 -28.81 -12.47 37.50
C GLY A 54 -29.53 -13.81 37.57
N ASN A 55 -29.72 -14.33 38.78
CA ASN A 55 -30.76 -15.30 39.11
C ASN A 55 -30.56 -16.74 38.58
N ASP A 56 -29.58 -17.48 39.12
CA ASP A 56 -29.78 -18.92 39.25
C ASP A 56 -29.12 -19.51 40.49
N ASN A 57 -29.93 -20.28 41.20
CA ASN A 57 -29.61 -20.91 42.47
C ASN A 57 -28.84 -22.20 42.15
N GLY A 58 -27.52 -22.15 42.22
CA GLY A 58 -26.66 -23.34 42.24
C GLY A 58 -26.01 -23.71 40.90
N GLY A 59 -24.70 -23.49 40.83
CA GLY A 59 -23.82 -24.37 40.06
C GLY A 59 -23.28 -23.85 38.72
N ASP A 60 -22.70 -22.65 38.66
CA ASP A 60 -21.64 -22.39 37.65
C ASP A 60 -20.73 -21.20 38.01
N LEU A 61 -20.00 -21.32 39.12
CA LEU A 61 -18.96 -20.36 39.51
C LEU A 61 -17.66 -20.52 38.69
N ASP A 62 -17.58 -21.52 37.81
CA ASP A 62 -16.32 -21.96 37.20
C ASP A 62 -15.93 -21.10 35.98
N GLY A 63 -16.89 -20.74 35.11
CA GLY A 63 -16.60 -19.95 33.89
C GLY A 63 -16.13 -18.51 34.14
N ASN A 64 -16.53 -17.90 35.27
CA ASN A 64 -16.16 -16.52 35.61
C ASN A 64 -14.76 -16.44 36.25
N VAL A 65 -14.36 -17.48 36.99
CA VAL A 65 -13.02 -17.59 37.61
C VAL A 65 -11.97 -17.99 36.59
N GLU A 66 -12.28 -18.86 35.62
CA GLU A 66 -11.34 -19.21 34.53
C GLU A 66 -10.95 -18.00 33.67
N THR A 67 -11.91 -17.11 33.39
CA THR A 67 -11.68 -15.98 32.46
C THR A 67 -10.98 -14.79 33.12
N MET A 68 -11.36 -14.44 34.36
CA MET A 68 -10.75 -13.31 35.09
C MET A 68 -9.60 -13.73 36.01
N GLY A 69 -9.43 -15.02 36.32
CA GLY A 69 -8.37 -15.53 37.18
C GLY A 69 -8.32 -14.80 38.52
N VAL A 70 -7.14 -14.27 38.86
CA VAL A 70 -6.90 -13.50 40.10
C VAL A 70 -7.72 -12.19 40.15
N LEU A 71 -8.17 -11.68 39.00
CA LEU A 71 -8.98 -10.46 38.93
C LEU A 71 -10.43 -10.67 39.38
N SER A 72 -10.87 -11.93 39.51
CA SER A 72 -12.19 -12.26 40.07
C SER A 72 -12.32 -11.85 41.54
N TYR A 73 -11.20 -11.73 42.26
CA TYR A 73 -11.15 -11.33 43.67
C TYR A 73 -11.14 -9.81 43.88
N SER A 74 -11.00 -9.01 42.82
CA SER A 74 -11.02 -7.55 42.90
C SER A 74 -12.40 -7.00 42.52
N SER A 75 -12.85 -6.00 43.27
CA SER A 75 -14.11 -5.32 42.97
C SER A 75 -13.99 -4.44 41.72
N ASN A 76 -15.07 -4.39 40.94
CA ASN A 76 -15.23 -3.49 39.79
C ASN A 76 -14.27 -3.71 38.60
N THR A 77 -13.52 -4.81 38.57
CA THR A 77 -12.51 -5.08 37.53
C THR A 77 -13.13 -5.24 36.15
N GLN A 78 -14.28 -5.91 36.07
CA GLN A 78 -15.00 -6.10 34.82
C GLN A 78 -15.41 -4.76 34.18
N ALA A 79 -15.93 -3.81 34.97
CA ALA A 79 -16.32 -2.51 34.47
C ALA A 79 -15.11 -1.70 33.95
N LEU A 80 -13.98 -1.75 34.67
CA LEU A 80 -12.74 -1.09 34.25
C LEU A 80 -12.15 -1.71 32.98
N LEU A 81 -12.18 -3.05 32.85
CA LEU A 81 -11.72 -3.75 31.66
C LEU A 81 -12.60 -3.44 30.44
N LEU A 82 -13.92 -3.44 30.62
CA LEU A 82 -14.87 -3.03 29.59
C LEU A 82 -14.63 -1.59 29.15
N GLN A 83 -14.51 -0.65 30.10
CA GLN A 83 -14.21 0.75 29.79
C GLN A 83 -12.90 0.89 28.99
N LYS A 84 -11.86 0.16 29.39
CA LYS A 84 -10.58 0.16 28.67
C LYS A 84 -10.69 -0.45 27.26
N HIS A 85 -11.50 -1.49 27.08
CA HIS A 85 -11.75 -2.09 25.77
C HIS A 85 -12.54 -1.15 24.85
N PHE A 86 -13.59 -0.49 25.34
CA PHE A 86 -14.31 0.54 24.57
C PHE A 86 -13.38 1.69 24.15
N LEU A 87 -12.58 2.21 25.07
CA LEU A 87 -11.60 3.25 24.75
C LEU A 87 -10.58 2.78 23.70
N SER A 88 -10.17 1.51 23.75
CA SER A 88 -9.25 0.94 22.77
C SER A 88 -9.90 0.73 21.40
N LEU A 89 -11.20 0.42 21.35
CA LEU A 89 -11.98 0.34 20.10
C LEU A 89 -12.08 1.71 19.45
N GLU A 90 -12.44 2.75 20.21
CA GLU A 90 -12.52 4.13 19.72
C GLU A 90 -11.18 4.62 19.16
N LYS A 91 -10.08 4.36 19.88
CA LYS A 91 -8.74 4.69 19.40
C LYS A 91 -8.39 3.95 18.11
N SER A 92 -8.70 2.66 18.03
CA SER A 92 -8.44 1.86 16.83
C SER A 92 -9.25 2.35 15.62
N LEU A 93 -10.49 2.80 15.84
CA LEU A 93 -11.32 3.43 14.82
C LEU A 93 -10.74 4.76 14.33
N ALA A 94 -10.28 5.60 15.26
CA ALA A 94 -9.60 6.84 14.93
C ALA A 94 -8.34 6.56 14.07
N PHE A 95 -7.51 5.60 14.47
CA PHE A 95 -6.34 5.19 13.68
C PHE A 95 -6.72 4.68 12.29
N LEU A 96 -7.79 3.87 12.18
CA LEU A 96 -8.24 3.38 10.88
C LEU A 96 -8.75 4.51 9.98
N THR A 97 -9.42 5.51 10.56
CA THR A 97 -9.88 6.71 9.85
C THR A 97 -8.70 7.54 9.37
N ASP A 98 -7.66 7.70 10.20
CA ASP A 98 -6.44 8.40 9.82
C ASP A 98 -5.70 7.68 8.69
N ILE A 99 -5.62 6.34 8.74
CA ILE A 99 -5.06 5.52 7.64
C ILE A 99 -5.84 5.75 6.34
N MET A 100 -7.17 5.76 6.39
CA MET A 100 -8.00 6.04 5.21
C MET A 100 -7.78 7.45 4.65
N ARG A 101 -7.61 8.45 5.53
CA ARG A 101 -7.26 9.82 5.14
C ARG A 101 -5.88 9.87 4.47
N GLU A 102 -4.89 9.15 5.00
CA GLU A 102 -3.56 9.05 4.39
C GLU A 102 -3.60 8.38 3.01
N TYR A 103 -4.44 7.37 2.81
CA TYR A 103 -4.66 6.78 1.49
C TYR A 103 -5.24 7.78 0.48
N GLN A 104 -6.22 8.60 0.89
CA GLN A 104 -6.79 9.64 0.04
C GLN A 104 -5.74 10.70 -0.33
N GLU A 105 -4.92 11.11 0.63
CA GLU A 105 -3.83 12.05 0.41
C GLU A 105 -2.73 11.47 -0.50
N LEU A 106 -2.48 10.16 -0.40
CA LEU A 106 -1.58 9.43 -1.30
C LEU A 106 -2.12 9.43 -2.74
N LEU A 107 -3.41 9.14 -2.94
CA LEU A 107 -4.06 9.21 -4.25
C LEU A 107 -3.99 10.62 -4.84
N ARG A 108 -4.23 11.66 -4.03
CA ARG A 108 -4.09 13.06 -4.46
C ARG A 108 -2.70 13.36 -5.02
N HIS A 109 -1.65 12.86 -4.35
CA HIS A 109 -0.29 13.00 -4.84
C HIS A 109 -0.03 12.20 -6.11
N LEU A 110 -0.51 10.96 -6.20
CA LEU A 110 -0.34 10.14 -7.40
C LEU A 110 -1.03 10.78 -8.62
N ARG A 111 -2.23 11.34 -8.46
CA ARG A 111 -2.93 12.10 -9.52
C ARG A 111 -2.11 13.31 -9.96
N SER A 112 -1.57 14.07 -9.01
CA SER A 112 -0.70 15.22 -9.30
C SER A 112 0.54 14.81 -10.09
N PHE A 113 1.11 13.65 -9.80
CA PHE A 113 2.26 13.14 -10.55
C PHE A 113 1.86 12.64 -11.94
N ALA A 114 0.73 11.93 -12.07
CA ALA A 114 0.21 11.53 -13.37
C ALA A 114 -0.06 12.75 -14.27
N SER A 115 -0.68 13.81 -13.73
CA SER A 115 -0.89 15.06 -14.46
C SER A 115 0.42 15.78 -14.83
N GLU A 116 1.44 15.74 -13.96
CA GLU A 116 2.77 16.27 -14.29
C GLU A 116 3.42 15.45 -15.42
N CYS A 117 3.14 14.14 -15.50
CA CYS A 117 3.64 13.28 -16.58
C CYS A 117 2.99 13.62 -17.92
N VAL A 118 1.68 13.91 -17.95
CA VAL A 118 0.97 14.35 -19.15
C VAL A 118 1.63 15.60 -19.74
N LEU A 119 1.94 16.60 -18.89
CA LEU A 119 2.64 17.81 -19.34
C LEU A 119 4.03 17.50 -19.91
N LEU A 120 4.75 16.53 -19.34
CA LEU A 120 6.04 16.10 -19.87
C LEU A 120 5.93 15.34 -21.20
N VAL A 121 4.82 14.64 -21.44
CA VAL A 121 4.52 13.99 -22.71
C VAL A 121 4.17 15.03 -23.78
N ASP A 122 3.37 16.03 -23.43
CA ASP A 122 3.05 17.15 -24.33
C ASP A 122 4.33 17.92 -24.72
N ASP A 123 5.19 18.23 -23.74
CA ASP A 123 6.52 18.81 -24.00
C ASP A 123 7.39 17.90 -24.89
N ALA A 124 7.30 16.57 -24.72
CA ALA A 124 8.04 15.59 -25.51
C ALA A 124 7.57 15.53 -26.97
N LEU A 125 6.27 15.64 -27.20
CA LEU A 125 5.69 15.70 -28.54
C LEU A 125 6.11 16.99 -29.26
N LEU A 126 6.07 18.13 -28.56
CA LEU A 126 6.52 19.41 -29.11
C LEU A 126 8.03 19.45 -29.40
N GLU A 127 8.87 18.87 -28.53
CA GLU A 127 10.31 18.71 -28.82
C GLU A 127 10.56 17.69 -29.96
N GLY A 128 9.72 16.67 -30.09
CA GLY A 128 9.77 15.65 -31.14
C GLY A 128 9.55 16.21 -32.54
N GLU A 129 8.57 17.10 -32.72
CA GLU A 129 8.31 17.79 -34.00
C GLU A 129 9.50 18.66 -34.46
N SER A 130 10.38 19.03 -33.53
CA SER A 130 11.62 19.79 -33.81
C SER A 130 12.84 18.89 -34.08
N ALA A 131 12.69 17.56 -34.09
CA ALA A 131 13.81 16.63 -34.24
C ALA A 131 14.27 16.48 -35.70
N VAL A 132 15.58 16.26 -35.88
CA VAL A 132 16.23 16.20 -37.21
C VAL A 132 16.05 14.83 -37.89
N SER A 133 15.57 13.82 -37.16
CA SER A 133 15.45 12.42 -37.59
C SER A 133 14.24 11.74 -36.95
N VAL A 134 13.47 10.99 -37.75
CA VAL A 134 12.28 10.22 -37.34
C VAL A 134 12.61 9.16 -36.28
N GLU A 135 13.81 8.58 -36.31
CA GLU A 135 14.25 7.57 -35.34
C GLU A 135 14.55 8.18 -33.97
N ASP A 136 15.05 9.41 -33.95
CA ASP A 136 15.36 10.15 -32.73
C ASP A 136 14.07 10.72 -32.12
N GLU A 137 13.14 11.18 -32.95
CA GLU A 137 11.78 11.59 -32.58
C GLU A 137 11.02 10.47 -31.87
N MET A 138 11.02 9.26 -32.45
CA MET A 138 10.30 8.12 -31.87
C MET A 138 10.87 7.71 -30.51
N ALA A 139 12.19 7.75 -30.33
CA ALA A 139 12.84 7.41 -29.06
C ALA A 139 12.58 8.45 -27.94
N VAL A 140 12.47 9.73 -28.30
CA VAL A 140 12.22 10.83 -27.35
C VAL A 140 10.81 10.77 -26.77
N VAL A 141 9.83 10.36 -27.57
CA VAL A 141 8.42 10.36 -27.17
C VAL A 141 8.00 9.02 -26.53
N THR A 142 8.63 7.89 -26.90
CA THR A 142 8.22 6.55 -26.45
C THR A 142 8.30 6.37 -24.92
N PHE A 143 9.36 6.85 -24.26
CA PHE A 143 9.52 6.65 -22.82
C PHE A 143 8.54 7.47 -21.97
N PRO A 144 8.34 8.78 -22.22
CA PRO A 144 7.29 9.55 -21.56
C PRO A 144 5.89 8.93 -21.73
N LEU A 145 5.54 8.46 -22.94
CA LEU A 145 4.26 7.80 -23.22
C LEU A 145 4.08 6.51 -22.40
N GLN A 146 5.07 5.61 -22.44
CA GLN A 146 5.03 4.37 -21.65
C GLN A 146 4.96 4.64 -20.15
N LEU A 147 5.66 5.67 -19.68
CA LEU A 147 5.61 6.08 -18.28
C LEU A 147 4.22 6.61 -17.89
N GLN A 148 3.60 7.42 -18.75
CA GLN A 148 2.24 7.92 -18.53
C GLN A 148 1.23 6.76 -18.45
N GLU A 149 1.22 5.87 -19.45
CA GLU A 149 0.31 4.72 -19.49
C GLU A 149 0.44 3.84 -18.24
N TRP A 150 1.68 3.57 -17.83
CA TRP A 150 1.95 2.82 -16.61
C TRP A 150 1.47 3.58 -15.35
N MET A 151 1.75 4.87 -15.22
CA MET A 151 1.33 5.67 -14.07
C MET A 151 -0.20 5.76 -13.96
N GLU A 152 -0.92 5.92 -15.08
CA GLU A 152 -2.38 5.93 -15.13
C GLU A 152 -2.97 4.57 -14.75
N THR A 153 -2.41 3.49 -15.26
CA THR A 153 -2.85 2.13 -14.93
C THR A 153 -2.65 1.82 -13.45
N VAL A 154 -1.49 2.16 -12.89
CA VAL A 154 -1.22 1.99 -11.45
C VAL A 154 -2.10 2.89 -10.59
N LEU A 155 -2.35 4.12 -11.02
CA LEU A 155 -3.28 5.03 -10.35
C LEU A 155 -4.68 4.39 -10.27
N ALA A 156 -5.22 3.94 -11.41
CA ALA A 156 -6.54 3.33 -11.47
C ALA A 156 -6.65 2.12 -10.54
N MET A 157 -5.67 1.21 -10.57
CA MET A 157 -5.64 0.06 -9.65
C MET A 157 -5.68 0.49 -8.17
N LEU A 158 -4.90 1.50 -7.79
CA LEU A 158 -4.88 2.01 -6.42
C LEU A 158 -6.17 2.74 -6.05
N GLU A 159 -6.81 3.45 -6.97
CA GLU A 159 -8.12 4.09 -6.74
C GLU A 159 -9.20 3.05 -6.45
N TYR A 160 -9.27 1.99 -7.26
CA TYR A 160 -10.19 0.88 -7.03
C TYR A 160 -9.91 0.17 -5.71
N GLU A 161 -8.64 -0.02 -5.34
CA GLU A 161 -8.27 -0.63 -4.07
C GLU A 161 -8.67 0.25 -2.87
N VAL A 162 -8.49 1.57 -2.95
CA VAL A 162 -8.92 2.50 -1.88
C VAL A 162 -10.44 2.57 -1.77
N LEU A 163 -11.17 2.56 -2.88
CA LEU A 163 -12.64 2.48 -2.87
C LEU A 163 -13.12 1.19 -2.19
N ARG A 164 -12.50 0.06 -2.54
CA ARG A 164 -12.77 -1.23 -1.91
C ARG A 164 -12.50 -1.18 -0.40
N LYS A 165 -11.33 -0.70 0.03
CA LYS A 165 -10.97 -0.53 1.44
C LYS A 165 -11.92 0.40 2.18
N THR A 166 -12.35 1.49 1.54
CA THR A 166 -13.35 2.41 2.10
C THR A 166 -14.65 1.68 2.40
N ARG A 167 -15.17 0.87 1.47
CA ARG A 167 -16.39 0.07 1.67
C ARG A 167 -16.23 -0.97 2.79
N LEU A 168 -15.04 -1.57 2.90
CA LEU A 168 -14.73 -2.49 4.00
C LEU A 168 -14.78 -1.79 5.36
N VAL A 169 -14.26 -0.56 5.45
CA VAL A 169 -14.23 0.22 6.69
C VAL A 169 -15.60 0.79 7.06
N THR A 170 -16.39 1.27 6.09
CA THR A 170 -17.73 1.83 6.37
C THR A 170 -18.73 0.80 6.88
N ASN A 171 -18.51 -0.49 6.59
CA ASN A 171 -19.38 -1.59 7.00
C ASN A 171 -18.87 -2.36 8.23
N LEU A 172 -17.96 -1.75 9.00
CA LEU A 172 -17.40 -2.35 10.22
C LEU A 172 -18.44 -2.33 11.35
N GLU A 173 -18.87 -3.52 11.74
CA GLU A 173 -19.65 -3.73 12.96
C GLU A 173 -18.76 -4.42 14.00
N TYR A 174 -18.60 -3.77 15.16
CA TYR A 174 -17.70 -4.24 16.23
C TYR A 174 -18.26 -5.39 17.06
N SER A 175 -19.58 -5.60 16.96
CA SER A 175 -20.29 -6.64 17.70
C SER A 175 -20.02 -8.04 17.15
N ASP A 176 -19.55 -8.16 15.91
CA ASP A 176 -19.30 -9.44 15.26
C ASP A 176 -17.79 -9.64 14.98
N PRO A 177 -17.09 -10.42 15.81
CA PRO A 177 -15.67 -10.72 15.61
C PRO A 177 -15.42 -11.54 14.34
N GLY A 178 -16.40 -12.31 13.88
CA GLY A 178 -16.32 -13.09 12.64
C GLY A 178 -16.23 -12.17 11.42
N ARG A 179 -17.09 -11.15 11.36
CA ARG A 179 -17.02 -10.11 10.33
C ARG A 179 -15.73 -9.30 10.40
N LEU A 180 -15.28 -8.91 11.59
CA LEU A 180 -14.00 -8.21 11.77
C LEU A 180 -12.81 -9.04 11.25
N ASN A 181 -12.78 -10.33 11.54
CA ASN A 181 -11.74 -11.22 11.03
C ASN A 181 -11.82 -11.39 9.50
N ALA A 182 -13.02 -11.49 8.94
CA ALA A 182 -13.22 -11.51 7.49
C ALA A 182 -12.70 -10.22 6.83
N VAL A 183 -13.00 -9.05 7.40
CA VAL A 183 -12.49 -7.75 6.93
C VAL A 183 -10.97 -7.69 7.04
N HIS A 184 -10.38 -8.18 8.14
CA HIS A 184 -8.93 -8.26 8.30
C HIS A 184 -8.28 -9.13 7.20
N MET A 185 -8.84 -10.30 6.90
CA MET A 185 -8.31 -11.16 5.84
C MET A 185 -8.46 -10.54 4.46
N GLN A 186 -9.53 -9.79 4.23
CA GLN A 186 -9.79 -9.07 2.99
C GLN A 186 -8.95 -7.79 2.86
N TRP A 187 -8.41 -7.23 3.93
CA TRP A 187 -7.71 -5.95 3.88
C TRP A 187 -6.49 -5.94 2.94
N ARG A 188 -5.86 -7.10 2.71
CA ARG A 188 -4.66 -7.20 1.88
C ARG A 188 -4.97 -7.03 0.40
N SER A 189 -4.14 -6.24 -0.29
CA SER A 189 -4.17 -6.02 -1.74
C SER A 189 -3.56 -7.18 -2.53
N LYS A 190 -2.75 -8.03 -1.87
CA LYS A 190 -2.18 -9.26 -2.44
C LYS A 190 -3.11 -10.48 -2.40
N GLY A 191 -4.32 -10.32 -1.87
CA GLY A 191 -5.30 -11.40 -1.77
C GLY A 191 -6.14 -11.54 -3.03
N VAL A 192 -6.97 -12.60 -3.06
CA VAL A 192 -7.91 -12.91 -4.16
C VAL A 192 -8.87 -11.75 -4.49
N MET A 193 -9.14 -10.89 -3.51
CA MET A 193 -10.03 -9.74 -3.65
C MET A 193 -9.30 -8.42 -3.88
N GLY A 194 -7.98 -8.42 -3.99
CA GLY A 194 -7.19 -7.22 -4.25
C GLY A 194 -7.27 -6.79 -5.71
N ASN A 195 -7.32 -5.47 -5.92
CA ASN A 195 -7.39 -4.86 -7.25
C ASN A 195 -6.02 -4.46 -7.80
N VAL A 196 -4.93 -4.82 -7.11
CA VAL A 196 -3.57 -4.42 -7.46
C VAL A 196 -2.80 -5.60 -8.03
N ASP A 197 -2.53 -5.54 -9.34
CA ASP A 197 -1.57 -6.45 -9.98
C ASP A 197 -0.15 -6.06 -9.57
N ASN A 198 0.41 -6.84 -8.65
CA ASN A 198 1.75 -6.62 -8.13
C ASN A 198 2.83 -6.95 -9.17
N GLU A 199 2.56 -7.83 -10.13
CA GLU A 199 3.51 -8.19 -11.19
C GLU A 199 3.60 -7.06 -12.21
N TYR A 200 2.48 -6.45 -12.58
CA TYR A 200 2.44 -5.28 -13.44
C TYR A 200 3.16 -4.07 -12.80
N VAL A 201 2.90 -3.79 -11.53
CA VAL A 201 3.58 -2.71 -10.78
C VAL A 201 5.10 -2.96 -10.75
N GLN A 202 5.54 -4.21 -10.52
CA GLN A 202 6.95 -4.57 -10.54
C GLN A 202 7.58 -4.51 -11.93
N THR A 203 6.82 -4.77 -12.98
CA THR A 203 7.32 -4.72 -14.36
C THR A 203 7.61 -3.28 -14.80
N GLY A 204 6.72 -2.32 -14.50
CA GLY A 204 6.99 -0.91 -14.81
C GLY A 204 8.13 -0.31 -13.96
N LEU A 205 8.31 -0.80 -12.74
CA LEU A 205 9.50 -0.47 -11.91
C LEU A 205 10.83 -0.87 -12.57
N GLN A 206 10.82 -1.93 -13.39
CA GLN A 206 11.99 -2.41 -14.13
C GLN A 206 12.17 -1.67 -15.46
N GLN A 207 11.10 -1.25 -16.14
CA GLN A 207 11.17 -0.49 -17.41
C GLN A 207 12.05 0.77 -17.31
N ALA A 208 11.94 1.53 -16.22
CA ALA A 208 12.78 2.72 -16.01
C ALA A 208 14.29 2.37 -15.89
N LYS A 209 14.64 1.17 -15.40
CA LYS A 209 16.02 0.69 -15.33
C LYS A 209 16.52 0.23 -16.69
N THR A 210 15.67 -0.46 -17.46
CA THR A 210 16.00 -0.93 -18.81
C THR A 210 16.21 0.24 -19.77
N PHE A 211 15.41 1.29 -19.67
CA PHE A 211 15.58 2.51 -20.47
C PHE A 211 16.88 3.28 -20.12
N LEU A 212 17.24 3.32 -18.83
CA LEU A 212 18.53 3.87 -18.42
C LEU A 212 19.73 3.06 -18.96
N ALA A 213 19.60 1.74 -19.05
CA ALA A 213 20.63 0.88 -19.61
C ALA A 213 20.79 1.06 -21.14
N SER A 214 19.69 1.23 -21.88
CA SER A 214 19.74 1.48 -23.33
C SER A 214 20.32 2.86 -23.68
N LEU A 215 20.07 3.88 -22.86
CA LEU A 215 20.71 5.20 -22.99
C LEU A 215 22.23 5.15 -22.73
N SER A 216 22.69 4.29 -21.82
CA SER A 216 24.11 4.08 -21.52
C SER A 216 24.84 3.29 -22.61
N SER A 217 24.18 2.34 -23.28
CA SER A 217 24.79 1.56 -24.36
C SER A 217 24.94 2.36 -25.65
N ASN A 218 24.09 3.38 -25.87
CA ASN A 218 24.19 4.26 -27.04
C ASN A 218 25.28 5.33 -26.93
N SER A 219 25.91 5.52 -25.76
CA SER A 219 27.04 6.46 -25.61
C SER A 219 28.43 5.84 -25.78
N GLU A 220 28.54 4.51 -25.94
CA GLU A 220 29.85 3.81 -25.99
C GLU A 220 30.25 3.24 -27.37
N SER A 221 29.52 3.53 -28.45
CA SER A 221 29.80 2.95 -29.78
C SER A 221 30.54 3.85 -30.77
N VAL A 222 31.17 4.95 -30.34
CA VAL A 222 32.08 5.73 -31.19
C VAL A 222 33.38 6.06 -30.44
N THR A 223 34.26 5.08 -30.29
CA THR A 223 35.73 5.25 -30.38
C THR A 223 36.43 3.89 -30.33
N SER A 224 36.15 3.01 -31.30
CA SER A 224 37.06 1.91 -31.60
C SER A 224 38.20 2.40 -32.50
N LYS A 225 39.43 2.53 -31.96
CA LYS A 225 40.65 2.25 -32.74
C LYS A 225 41.89 2.01 -31.85
N ASN A 226 42.33 0.75 -31.89
CA ASN A 226 43.70 0.25 -31.84
C ASN A 226 44.50 0.32 -30.52
N LYS A 227 44.76 -0.85 -29.91
CA LYS A 227 46.07 -1.55 -30.06
C LYS A 227 46.10 -2.94 -29.38
N LYS A 228 46.19 -3.95 -30.24
CA LYS A 228 47.10 -5.13 -30.21
C LYS A 228 47.38 -5.84 -28.87
N LYS A 229 46.72 -7.00 -28.77
CA LYS A 229 47.15 -8.28 -28.19
C LYS A 229 48.69 -8.49 -28.17
N LYS A 230 49.27 -8.83 -27.01
CA LYS A 230 50.48 -9.67 -26.92
C LYS A 230 50.29 -10.71 -25.81
N ASN A 231 50.37 -11.97 -26.23
CA ASN A 231 50.22 -13.19 -25.44
C ASN A 231 51.44 -13.48 -24.54
N LYS A 232 51.18 -14.35 -23.53
CA LYS A 232 52.05 -15.38 -22.92
C LYS A 232 53.20 -14.87 -22.01
N ALA A 233 53.55 -15.52 -20.90
CA ALA A 233 53.23 -16.84 -20.37
C ALA A 233 53.56 -16.94 -18.86
N LYS A 234 52.91 -17.92 -18.21
CA LYS A 234 53.37 -18.75 -17.08
C LYS A 234 54.82 -18.52 -16.58
N LYS A 235 54.98 -18.24 -15.29
CA LYS A 235 55.38 -19.25 -14.29
C LYS A 235 55.07 -18.73 -12.89
#